data_AF-A0A436B4Z5-F1
#
_entry.id   AF-A0A436B4Z5-F1
#
_cell.length_a   1.000
_cell.length_b   1.000
_cell.length_c   1.000
_cell.angle_alpha   90.00
_cell.angle_beta   90.00
_cell.angle_gamma   90.00
#
_symmetry.space_group_name_H-M   'P 1'
#
loop_
_entity.id
_entity.type
_entity.pdbx_description
1 polymer ?
#
loop_
_entity_poly.entity_id
_entity_poly.type
_entity_poly.pdbx_seq_one_letter_code
_entity_poly.pdbx_strand_id
1 'polypeptide(L)'
;MTDLPNALGPLLREARARLGSTVDDPALDARLIVEHFSGTTRTQAIADPERRVGAGAVAEIDAALRRRAGGEPVHRILGYREFYGLRLSLSPETLEPRPDTETLVEAILPFVKAVATQEGECRILDLGTGTGAIALALLSVVPTANATGVDLSAGALATAARNAGQLGLAGRFTGLQSDWFEKVSGRYHVIVANPPYISSEDIGNL
;
A
#
# COMPACT_ATOMS: atom_id res chain seq x y z
N MET A 1 -1.27 19.05 26.28
CA MET A 1 -0.95 19.09 24.84
C MET A 1 -1.60 20.34 24.27
N THR A 2 -0.84 21.19 23.60
CA THR A 2 -1.34 22.42 22.95
C THR A 2 -2.29 22.03 21.82
N ASP A 3 -3.44 22.70 21.66
CA ASP A 3 -4.32 22.45 20.52
C ASP A 3 -3.60 22.65 19.19
N LEU A 4 -3.94 21.83 18.18
CA LEU A 4 -3.38 22.01 16.85
C LEU A 4 -3.88 23.33 16.23
N PRO A 5 -2.99 24.14 15.65
CA PRO A 5 -3.41 25.32 14.90
C PRO A 5 -4.17 24.88 13.64
N ASN A 6 -5.10 25.70 13.17
CA ASN A 6 -5.90 25.38 11.98
C ASN A 6 -5.37 26.02 10.68
N ALA A 7 -4.27 26.78 10.73
CA ALA A 7 -3.57 27.25 9.54
C ALA A 7 -2.56 26.18 9.06
N LEU A 8 -2.54 25.88 7.77
CA LEU A 8 -1.86 24.71 7.18
C LEU A 8 -0.35 24.66 7.47
N GLY A 9 0.36 25.79 7.32
CA GLY A 9 1.79 25.90 7.60
C GLY A 9 2.12 25.67 9.09
N PRO A 10 1.49 26.41 10.02
CA PRO A 10 1.58 26.14 11.46
C PRO A 10 1.20 24.70 11.85
N LEU A 11 0.15 24.14 11.24
CA LEU A 11 -0.34 22.78 11.50
C LEU A 11 0.71 21.73 11.16
N LEU A 12 1.36 21.85 9.99
CA LEU A 12 2.45 20.96 9.59
C LEU A 12 3.67 21.03 10.53
N ARG A 13 4.02 22.24 10.98
CA ARG A 13 5.14 22.43 11.93
C ARG A 13 4.85 21.77 13.27
N GLU A 14 3.64 21.97 13.80
CA GLU A 14 3.22 21.37 15.07
C GLU A 14 3.08 19.85 14.95
N ALA A 15 2.50 19.35 13.86
CA ALA A 15 2.40 17.92 13.59
C ALA A 15 3.79 17.24 13.57
N ARG A 16 4.77 17.86 12.89
CA ARG A 16 6.17 17.39 12.89
C ARG A 16 6.78 17.43 14.28
N ALA A 17 6.58 18.52 15.03
CA ALA A 17 7.13 18.68 16.37
C ALA A 17 6.59 17.60 17.34
N ARG A 18 5.31 17.25 17.23
CA ARG A 18 4.67 16.21 18.04
C ARG A 18 5.19 14.82 17.76
N LEU A 19 5.47 14.50 16.49
CA LEU A 19 6.09 13.22 16.14
C LEU A 19 7.57 13.16 16.60
N GLY A 20 8.26 14.31 16.64
CA GLY A 20 9.52 14.46 17.37
C GLY A 20 10.54 13.37 17.03
N SER A 21 11.16 12.73 18.03
CA SER A 21 12.04 11.57 17.83
C SER A 21 11.33 10.22 18.04
N THR A 22 10.00 10.20 18.06
CA THR A 22 9.22 8.97 18.29
C THR A 22 9.07 8.11 17.03
N VAL A 23 9.42 8.68 15.87
CA VAL A 23 9.34 8.02 14.55
C VAL A 23 10.59 8.36 13.73
N ASP A 24 10.93 7.52 12.76
CA ASP A 24 12.16 7.64 11.96
C ASP A 24 12.17 8.88 11.05
N ASP A 25 11.06 9.16 10.36
CA ASP A 25 10.89 10.38 9.53
C ASP A 25 9.64 11.19 9.95
N PRO A 26 9.77 12.03 10.99
CA PRO A 26 8.67 12.83 11.52
C PRO A 26 8.15 13.86 10.51
N ALA A 27 9.01 14.32 9.60
CA ALA A 27 8.64 15.32 8.61
C ALA A 27 7.78 14.72 7.51
N LEU A 28 8.13 13.52 7.04
CA LEU A 28 7.34 12.76 6.08
C LEU A 28 6.00 12.34 6.67
N ASP A 29 6.01 11.72 7.85
CA ASP A 29 4.78 11.20 8.48
C ASP A 29 3.78 12.33 8.79
N ALA A 30 4.25 13.45 9.34
CA ALA A 30 3.40 14.61 9.61
C ALA A 30 2.78 15.16 8.31
N ARG A 31 3.55 15.23 7.23
CA ARG A 31 3.04 15.66 5.93
C ARG A 31 1.97 14.71 5.41
N LEU A 32 2.24 13.40 5.41
CA LEU A 32 1.30 12.39 4.93
C LEU A 32 -0.03 12.43 5.68
N ILE A 33 0.02 12.54 7.01
CA ILE A 33 -1.18 12.63 7.86
C ILE A 33 -1.96 13.92 7.55
N VAL A 34 -1.29 15.09 7.53
CA VAL A 34 -1.97 16.36 7.29
C VAL A 34 -2.59 16.41 5.90
N GLU A 35 -1.86 16.03 4.84
CA GLU A 35 -2.37 16.01 3.47
C GLU A 35 -3.59 15.10 3.33
N HIS A 36 -3.54 13.90 3.94
CA HIS A 36 -4.63 12.93 3.87
C HIS A 36 -5.95 13.46 4.45
N PHE A 37 -5.93 13.95 5.69
CA PHE A 37 -7.15 14.36 6.39
C PHE A 37 -7.62 15.78 6.01
N SER A 38 -6.70 16.67 5.62
CA SER A 38 -7.08 18.02 5.18
C SER A 38 -7.47 18.10 3.70
N GLY A 39 -7.13 17.08 2.90
CA GLY A 39 -7.27 17.11 1.45
C GLY A 39 -6.37 18.14 0.75
N THR A 40 -5.33 18.61 1.45
CA THR A 40 -4.37 19.59 0.91
C THR A 40 -3.13 18.91 0.37
N THR A 41 -2.30 19.66 -0.34
CA THR A 41 -1.02 19.19 -0.88
C THR A 41 0.15 20.01 -0.38
N ARG A 42 1.35 19.45 -0.46
CA ARG A 42 2.62 20.15 -0.18
C ARG A 42 2.73 21.47 -0.94
N THR A 43 2.33 21.49 -2.20
CA THR A 43 2.38 22.71 -3.02
C THR A 43 1.46 23.79 -2.45
N GLN A 44 0.27 23.41 -1.99
CA GLN A 44 -0.64 24.34 -1.33
C GLN A 44 -0.10 24.83 0.02
N ALA A 45 0.54 23.95 0.81
CA ALA A 45 1.18 24.35 2.07
C ALA A 45 2.31 25.38 1.88
N ILE A 46 3.02 25.32 0.76
CA ILE A 46 4.08 26.28 0.41
C ILE A 46 3.48 27.59 -0.14
N ALA A 47 2.51 27.48 -1.05
CA ALA A 47 1.92 28.64 -1.73
C ALA A 47 0.95 29.43 -0.84
N ASP A 48 0.28 28.77 0.09
CA ASP A 48 -0.78 29.32 0.94
C ASP A 48 -0.70 28.71 2.37
N PRO A 49 0.34 29.06 3.14
CA PRO A 49 0.55 28.50 4.48
C PRO A 49 -0.54 28.92 5.49
N GLU A 50 -1.29 29.99 5.21
CA GLU A 50 -2.36 30.49 6.07
C GLU A 50 -3.73 29.87 5.77
N ARG A 51 -3.79 28.96 4.78
CA ARG A 51 -5.00 28.19 4.46
C ARG A 51 -5.59 27.55 5.72
N ARG A 52 -6.88 27.80 5.94
CA ARG A 52 -7.60 27.21 7.08
C ARG A 52 -8.05 25.79 6.77
N VAL A 53 -7.71 24.88 7.67
CA VAL A 53 -8.21 23.50 7.71
C VAL A 53 -9.42 23.44 8.64
N GLY A 54 -10.48 22.74 8.21
CA GLY A 54 -11.70 22.61 8.99
C GLY A 54 -11.46 21.91 10.33
N ALA A 55 -12.24 22.27 11.36
CA ALA A 55 -12.08 21.72 12.70
C ALA A 55 -12.19 20.18 12.77
N GLY A 56 -13.05 19.58 11.94
CA GLY A 56 -13.16 18.12 11.82
C GLY A 56 -11.86 17.47 11.35
N ALA A 57 -11.28 17.97 10.25
CA ALA A 57 -10.00 17.49 9.74
C ALA A 57 -8.85 17.72 10.75
N VAL A 58 -8.84 18.85 11.47
CA VAL A 58 -7.86 19.09 12.54
C VAL A 58 -7.98 18.03 13.65
N ALA A 59 -9.20 17.65 14.04
CA ALA A 59 -9.44 16.62 15.04
C ALA A 59 -9.01 15.21 14.55
N GLU A 60 -9.24 14.90 13.27
CA GLU A 60 -8.77 13.64 12.68
C GLU A 60 -7.24 13.58 12.59
N ILE A 61 -6.58 14.68 12.21
CA ILE A 61 -5.12 14.82 12.21
C ILE A 61 -4.57 14.61 13.62
N ASP A 62 -5.17 15.25 14.62
CA ASP A 62 -4.78 15.12 16.02
C ASP A 62 -4.88 13.67 16.52
N ALA A 63 -5.96 12.96 16.17
CA ALA A 63 -6.12 11.54 16.48
C ALA A 63 -5.09 10.65 15.76
N ALA A 64 -4.83 10.92 14.48
CA ALA A 64 -3.82 10.22 13.69
C ALA A 64 -2.40 10.41 14.24
N LEU A 65 -2.04 11.63 14.64
CA LEU A 65 -0.74 11.93 15.25
C LEU A 65 -0.55 11.17 16.57
N ARG A 66 -1.59 11.04 17.40
CA ARG A 66 -1.53 10.22 18.62
C ARG A 66 -1.28 8.75 18.31
N ARG A 67 -2.01 8.19 17.34
CA ARG A 67 -1.82 6.80 16.90
C ARG A 67 -0.39 6.56 16.41
N ARG A 68 0.11 7.49 15.59
CA ARG A 68 1.47 7.42 15.04
C ARG A 68 2.54 7.51 16.13
N ALA A 69 2.42 8.46 17.05
CA ALA A 69 3.32 8.60 18.19
C ALA A 69 3.25 7.39 19.15
N GLY A 70 2.12 6.67 19.15
CA GLY A 70 1.94 5.39 19.85
C GLY A 70 2.53 4.18 19.13
N GLY A 71 3.22 4.37 18.00
CA GLY A 71 3.93 3.32 17.25
C GLY A 71 3.18 2.76 16.06
N GLU A 72 1.90 3.09 15.86
CA GLU A 72 1.14 2.54 14.73
C GLU A 72 1.70 3.05 13.39
N PRO A 73 2.01 2.18 12.40
CA PRO A 73 2.60 2.63 11.13
C PRO A 73 1.72 3.63 10.38
N VAL A 74 2.33 4.65 9.77
CA VAL A 74 1.58 5.76 9.13
C VAL A 74 0.60 5.25 8.07
N HIS A 75 0.99 4.30 7.22
CA HIS A 75 0.12 3.77 6.16
C HIS A 75 -1.04 2.93 6.67
N ARG A 76 -0.92 2.34 7.87
CA ARG A 76 -2.05 1.69 8.56
C ARG A 76 -3.06 2.73 9.05
N ILE A 77 -2.58 3.86 9.53
CA ILE A 77 -3.44 5.00 9.92
C ILE A 77 -4.17 5.56 8.70
N LEU A 78 -3.47 5.72 7.57
CA LEU A 78 -4.06 6.19 6.31
C LEU A 78 -4.97 5.14 5.64
N GLY A 79 -4.79 3.86 5.96
CA GLY A 79 -5.51 2.73 5.37
C GLY A 79 -5.05 2.33 3.96
N TYR A 80 -3.95 2.90 3.45
CA TYR A 80 -3.42 2.56 2.13
C TYR A 80 -1.91 2.78 2.03
N ARG A 81 -1.32 2.13 1.02
CA ARG A 81 0.08 2.31 0.61
C ARG A 81 0.14 2.49 -0.91
N GLU A 82 1.01 3.38 -1.37
CA GLU A 82 1.35 3.46 -2.79
C GLU A 82 2.38 2.38 -3.12
N PHE A 83 2.15 1.67 -4.22
CA PHE A 83 3.04 0.65 -4.73
C PHE A 83 2.99 0.67 -6.25
N TYR A 84 4.12 0.90 -6.91
CA TYR A 84 4.23 0.96 -8.36
C TYR A 84 3.27 1.98 -9.00
N GLY A 85 3.08 3.13 -8.35
CA GLY A 85 2.13 4.17 -8.75
C GLY A 85 0.65 3.83 -8.49
N LEU A 86 0.36 2.67 -7.89
CA LEU A 86 -0.99 2.23 -7.53
C LEU A 86 -1.27 2.49 -6.06
N ARG A 87 -2.46 3.02 -5.76
CA ARG A 87 -2.93 3.16 -4.38
C ARG A 87 -3.63 1.87 -3.95
N LEU A 88 -2.99 1.11 -3.05
CA LEU A 88 -3.49 -0.16 -2.54
C LEU A 88 -4.02 0.01 -1.12
N SER A 89 -5.29 -0.32 -0.92
CA SER A 89 -5.88 -0.39 0.42
C SER A 89 -5.20 -1.49 1.24
N LEU A 90 -5.03 -1.22 2.53
CA LEU A 90 -4.49 -2.16 3.51
C LEU A 90 -5.62 -2.71 4.39
N SER A 91 -5.42 -3.91 4.93
CA SER A 91 -6.25 -4.47 6.01
C SER A 91 -5.39 -5.14 7.08
N PRO A 92 -5.91 -5.40 8.29
CA PRO A 92 -5.17 -6.10 9.34
C PRO A 92 -4.55 -7.43 8.89
N GLU A 93 -5.16 -8.09 7.89
CA GLU A 93 -4.77 -9.39 7.36
C GLU A 93 -3.72 -9.32 6.24
N THR A 94 -3.35 -8.12 5.76
CA THR A 94 -2.33 -7.95 4.72
C THR A 94 -1.06 -7.30 5.28
N LEU A 95 0.10 -7.65 4.74
CA LEU A 95 1.33 -6.87 4.97
C LEU A 95 1.32 -5.58 4.15
N GLU A 96 2.02 -4.55 4.65
CA GLU A 96 2.25 -3.32 3.89
C GLU A 96 3.25 -3.60 2.75
N PRO A 97 2.91 -3.26 1.49
CA PRO A 97 3.83 -3.40 0.36
C PRO A 97 5.13 -2.62 0.60
N ARG A 98 6.26 -3.33 0.49
CA ARG A 98 7.59 -2.74 0.67
C ARG A 98 8.10 -2.15 -0.66
N PRO A 99 8.79 -0.99 -0.65
CA PRO A 99 9.40 -0.43 -1.86
C PRO A 99 10.33 -1.42 -2.56
N ASP A 100 11.10 -2.20 -1.79
CA ASP A 100 12.02 -3.19 -2.35
C ASP A 100 11.32 -4.25 -3.21
N THR A 101 10.02 -4.51 -2.95
CA THR A 101 9.19 -5.42 -3.75
C THR A 101 8.91 -4.86 -5.16
N GLU A 102 9.03 -3.56 -5.38
CA GLU A 102 8.94 -2.98 -6.73
C GLU A 102 10.08 -3.47 -7.63
N THR A 103 11.28 -3.69 -7.06
CA THR A 103 12.42 -4.27 -7.79
C THR A 103 12.08 -5.64 -8.40
N LEU A 104 11.27 -6.45 -7.70
CA LEU A 104 10.80 -7.73 -8.24
C LEU A 104 9.92 -7.51 -9.46
N VAL A 105 8.96 -6.58 -9.37
CA VAL A 105 8.07 -6.23 -10.49
C VAL A 105 8.88 -5.76 -11.69
N GLU A 106 9.84 -4.85 -11.48
CA GLU A 106 10.72 -4.33 -12.53
C GLU A 106 11.53 -5.43 -13.20
N ALA A 107 12.09 -6.36 -12.41
CA ALA A 107 12.91 -7.45 -12.94
C ALA A 107 12.11 -8.40 -13.84
N ILE A 108 10.85 -8.69 -13.50
CA ILE A 108 10.04 -9.65 -14.26
C ILE A 108 9.21 -9.01 -15.40
N LEU A 109 8.97 -7.71 -15.35
CA LEU A 109 8.11 -7.02 -16.30
C LEU A 109 8.52 -7.21 -17.78
N PRO A 110 9.82 -7.18 -18.15
CA PRO A 110 10.24 -7.47 -19.53
C PRO A 110 9.80 -8.87 -20.00
N PHE A 111 9.87 -9.88 -19.14
CA PHE A 111 9.46 -11.25 -19.46
C PHE A 111 7.94 -11.34 -19.65
N VAL A 112 7.17 -10.73 -18.74
CA VAL A 112 5.71 -10.68 -18.86
C VAL A 112 5.29 -10.02 -20.17
N LYS A 113 5.93 -8.89 -20.55
CA LYS A 113 5.68 -8.20 -21.82
C LYS A 113 6.03 -9.05 -23.03
N ALA A 114 7.16 -9.75 -23.00
CA ALA A 114 7.58 -10.61 -24.11
C ALA A 114 6.60 -11.77 -24.33
N VAL A 115 6.23 -12.48 -23.25
CA VAL A 115 5.23 -13.57 -23.31
C VAL A 115 3.88 -13.05 -23.80
N ALA A 116 3.41 -11.95 -23.22
CA ALA A 116 2.14 -11.33 -23.61
C ALA A 116 2.10 -10.93 -25.09
N THR A 117 3.23 -10.50 -25.66
CA THR A 117 3.35 -10.15 -27.08
C THR A 117 3.38 -11.40 -27.96
N GLN A 118 4.13 -12.43 -27.55
CA GLN A 118 4.32 -13.65 -28.33
C GLN A 118 3.08 -14.55 -28.33
N GLU A 119 2.40 -14.71 -27.20
CA GLU A 119 1.31 -15.66 -27.01
C GLU A 119 -0.08 -15.00 -26.96
N GLY A 120 -0.14 -13.66 -26.99
CA GLY A 120 -1.39 -12.90 -26.89
C GLY A 120 -1.97 -12.85 -25.48
N GLU A 121 -1.38 -13.56 -24.52
CA GLU A 121 -1.72 -13.52 -23.10
C GLU A 121 -0.50 -13.82 -22.22
N CYS A 122 -0.59 -13.43 -20.94
CA CYS A 122 0.37 -13.88 -19.93
C CYS A 122 -0.34 -14.23 -18.61
N ARG A 123 -0.51 -15.53 -18.35
CA ARG A 123 -0.98 -16.07 -17.06
C ARG A 123 0.11 -16.00 -15.99
N ILE A 124 -0.16 -15.25 -14.92
CA ILE A 124 0.71 -15.01 -13.77
C ILE A 124 0.11 -15.68 -12.53
N LEU A 125 0.95 -16.31 -11.71
CA LEU A 125 0.60 -16.80 -10.38
C LEU A 125 1.38 -15.99 -9.34
N ASP A 126 0.68 -15.36 -8.40
CA ASP A 126 1.26 -14.58 -7.30
C ASP A 126 0.97 -15.28 -5.96
N LEU A 127 2.00 -15.88 -5.36
CA LEU A 127 1.89 -16.66 -4.13
C LEU A 127 2.12 -15.78 -2.90
N GLY A 128 1.17 -15.81 -1.97
CA GLY A 128 1.14 -14.88 -0.84
C GLY A 128 0.77 -13.47 -1.29
N THR A 129 -0.29 -13.36 -2.10
CA THR A 129 -0.62 -12.13 -2.83
C THR A 129 -0.91 -10.94 -1.91
N GLY A 130 -1.36 -11.17 -0.66
CA GLY A 130 -1.56 -10.10 0.32
C GLY A 130 -2.54 -9.03 -0.18
N THR A 131 -2.06 -7.81 -0.38
CA THR A 131 -2.84 -6.70 -0.96
C THR A 131 -3.07 -6.80 -2.47
N GLY A 132 -2.47 -7.79 -3.14
CA GLY A 132 -2.39 -7.92 -4.59
C GLY A 132 -1.24 -7.13 -5.21
N ALA A 133 -0.28 -6.61 -4.42
CA ALA A 133 0.70 -5.63 -4.88
C ALA A 133 1.43 -6.02 -6.17
N ILE A 134 2.05 -7.20 -6.20
CA ILE A 134 2.84 -7.66 -7.36
C ILE A 134 1.91 -7.93 -8.54
N ALA A 135 0.86 -8.74 -8.34
CA ALA A 135 -0.10 -9.06 -9.40
C ALA A 135 -0.72 -7.82 -10.03
N LEU A 136 -1.23 -6.88 -9.23
CA LEU A 136 -1.93 -5.69 -9.72
C LEU A 136 -0.97 -4.71 -10.41
N ALA A 137 0.29 -4.60 -9.96
CA ALA A 137 1.31 -3.83 -10.65
C ALA A 137 1.63 -4.39 -12.05
N LEU A 138 1.72 -5.71 -12.19
CA LEU A 138 1.94 -6.33 -13.51
C LEU A 138 0.72 -6.15 -14.43
N LEU A 139 -0.48 -6.33 -13.88
CA LEU A 139 -1.72 -6.16 -14.62
C LEU A 139 -1.93 -4.70 -15.07
N SER A 140 -1.52 -3.71 -14.29
CA SER A 140 -1.67 -2.29 -14.65
C SER A 140 -0.80 -1.90 -15.86
N VAL A 141 0.34 -2.57 -16.05
CA VAL A 141 1.26 -2.28 -17.15
C VAL A 141 1.02 -3.16 -18.38
N VAL A 142 0.57 -4.40 -18.20
CA VAL A 142 0.41 -5.38 -19.29
C VAL A 142 -1.08 -5.74 -19.47
N PRO A 143 -1.78 -5.14 -20.47
CA PRO A 143 -3.23 -5.32 -20.62
C PRO A 143 -3.69 -6.75 -20.90
N THR A 144 -2.86 -7.56 -21.56
CA THR A 144 -3.16 -8.97 -21.91
C THR A 144 -2.68 -9.97 -20.85
N ALA A 145 -2.14 -9.49 -19.72
CA ALA A 145 -1.85 -10.35 -18.59
C ALA A 145 -3.11 -10.64 -17.76
N ASN A 146 -3.15 -11.84 -17.17
CA ASN A 146 -4.15 -12.28 -16.20
C ASN A 146 -3.41 -12.86 -14.99
N ALA A 147 -3.88 -12.56 -13.77
CA ALA A 147 -3.21 -13.00 -12.55
C ALA A 147 -4.14 -13.84 -11.67
N THR A 148 -3.61 -14.92 -11.14
CA THR A 148 -4.18 -15.64 -9.99
C THR A 148 -3.37 -15.26 -8.75
N GLY A 149 -3.99 -14.55 -7.81
CA GLY A 149 -3.42 -14.26 -6.50
C GLY A 149 -3.81 -15.35 -5.51
N VAL A 150 -2.82 -15.97 -4.88
CA VAL A 150 -3.00 -17.03 -3.89
C VAL A 150 -2.64 -16.52 -2.51
N ASP A 151 -3.47 -16.81 -1.53
CA ASP A 151 -3.16 -16.53 -0.12
C ASP A 151 -3.83 -17.56 0.79
N LEU A 152 -3.24 -17.78 1.97
CA LEU A 152 -3.86 -18.59 3.02
C LEU A 152 -5.04 -17.82 3.65
N SER A 153 -4.91 -16.50 3.74
CA SER A 153 -5.88 -15.62 4.38
C SER A 153 -6.99 -15.19 3.43
N ALA A 154 -8.24 -15.58 3.76
CA ALA A 154 -9.41 -15.07 3.07
C ALA A 154 -9.55 -13.54 3.16
N GLY A 155 -9.10 -12.94 4.28
CA GLY A 155 -9.11 -11.48 4.47
C GLY A 155 -8.14 -10.77 3.52
N ALA A 156 -6.95 -11.33 3.31
CA ALA A 156 -5.98 -10.82 2.35
C ALA A 156 -6.54 -10.87 0.92
N LEU A 157 -7.13 -12.01 0.53
CA LEU A 157 -7.77 -12.15 -0.79
C LEU A 157 -8.92 -11.17 -1.00
N ALA A 158 -9.74 -10.91 0.03
CA ALA A 158 -10.78 -9.90 -0.03
C ALA A 158 -10.19 -8.50 -0.23
N THR A 159 -9.07 -8.19 0.42
CA THR A 159 -8.34 -6.92 0.21
C THR A 159 -7.76 -6.82 -1.19
N ALA A 160 -7.10 -7.86 -1.70
CA ALA A 160 -6.61 -7.90 -3.08
C ALA A 160 -7.72 -7.74 -4.12
N ALA A 161 -8.86 -8.41 -3.93
CA ALA A 161 -10.03 -8.27 -4.79
C ALA A 161 -10.62 -6.85 -4.76
N ARG A 162 -10.69 -6.20 -3.58
CA ARG A 162 -11.11 -4.79 -3.47
C ARG A 162 -10.14 -3.86 -4.20
N ASN A 163 -8.84 -4.04 -4.04
CA ASN A 163 -7.83 -3.25 -4.74
C ASN A 163 -7.94 -3.45 -6.26
N ALA A 164 -8.10 -4.70 -6.72
CA ALA A 164 -8.35 -4.98 -8.12
C ALA A 164 -9.60 -4.25 -8.65
N GLY A 165 -10.69 -4.21 -7.86
CA GLY A 165 -11.90 -3.46 -8.19
C GLY A 165 -11.66 -1.95 -8.28
N GLN A 166 -11.02 -1.36 -7.28
CA GLN A 166 -10.70 0.08 -7.23
C GLN A 166 -9.82 0.53 -8.39
N LEU A 167 -8.92 -0.35 -8.86
CA LEU A 167 -8.02 -0.08 -9.98
C LEU A 167 -8.61 -0.43 -11.36
N GLY A 168 -9.85 -0.95 -11.43
CA GLY A 168 -10.45 -1.39 -12.70
C GLY A 168 -9.83 -2.68 -13.27
N LEU A 169 -9.15 -3.47 -12.44
CA LEU A 169 -8.43 -4.69 -12.80
C LEU A 169 -9.17 -5.98 -12.42
N ALA A 170 -10.36 -5.89 -11.82
CA ALA A 170 -11.13 -7.04 -11.34
C ALA A 170 -11.40 -8.11 -12.41
N GLY A 171 -11.55 -7.73 -13.69
CA GLY A 171 -11.75 -8.68 -14.78
C GLY A 171 -10.53 -9.54 -15.13
N ARG A 172 -9.34 -9.19 -14.60
CA ARG A 172 -8.06 -9.87 -14.91
C ARG A 172 -7.35 -10.41 -13.66
N PHE A 173 -7.96 -10.24 -12.48
CA PHE A 173 -7.44 -10.74 -11.21
C PHE A 173 -8.41 -11.77 -10.63
N THR A 174 -7.90 -12.94 -10.27
CA THR A 174 -8.65 -13.99 -9.57
C THR A 174 -7.97 -14.32 -8.26
N GLY A 175 -8.70 -14.26 -7.15
CA GLY A 175 -8.21 -14.70 -5.84
C GLY A 175 -8.48 -16.18 -5.60
N LEU A 176 -7.51 -16.91 -5.03
CA LEU A 176 -7.63 -18.33 -4.68
C LEU A 176 -7.10 -18.58 -3.26
N GLN A 177 -7.96 -19.07 -2.37
CA GLN A 177 -7.55 -19.43 -1.02
C GLN A 177 -6.91 -20.81 -0.98
N SER A 178 -5.59 -20.85 -0.80
CA SER A 178 -4.78 -22.07 -0.85
C SER A 178 -3.55 -21.93 0.06
N ASP A 179 -3.12 -23.05 0.64
CA ASP A 179 -1.76 -23.15 1.17
C ASP A 179 -0.81 -23.39 0.01
N TRP A 180 -0.06 -22.36 -0.37
CA TRP A 180 0.80 -22.38 -1.55
C TRP A 180 0.10 -23.00 -2.77
N PHE A 181 0.64 -24.09 -3.30
CA PHE A 181 0.16 -24.74 -4.51
C PHE A 181 -0.97 -25.75 -4.30
N GLU A 182 -1.41 -26.02 -3.06
CA GLU A 182 -2.34 -27.14 -2.75
C GLU A 182 -3.59 -27.17 -3.64
N LYS A 183 -4.20 -26.00 -3.90
CA LYS A 183 -5.38 -25.87 -4.77
C LYS A 183 -5.08 -25.23 -6.12
N VAL A 184 -3.82 -24.96 -6.41
CA VAL A 184 -3.39 -24.38 -7.69
C VAL A 184 -3.37 -25.47 -8.75
N SER A 185 -3.95 -25.17 -9.91
CA SER A 185 -3.94 -26.08 -11.06
C SER A 185 -3.63 -25.32 -12.35
N GLY A 186 -3.26 -26.06 -13.40
CA GLY A 186 -2.92 -25.48 -14.70
C GLY A 186 -1.46 -25.05 -14.82
N ARG A 187 -1.17 -24.25 -15.85
CA ARG A 187 0.18 -23.76 -16.17
C ARG A 187 0.21 -22.25 -16.22
N TYR A 188 1.23 -21.68 -15.62
CA TYR A 188 1.49 -20.24 -15.60
C TYR A 188 2.80 -19.97 -16.34
N HIS A 189 2.87 -18.82 -17.00
CA HIS A 189 4.10 -18.39 -17.67
C HIS A 189 5.06 -17.77 -16.66
N VAL A 190 4.52 -17.12 -15.63
CA VAL A 190 5.26 -16.50 -14.54
C VAL A 190 4.66 -16.92 -13.21
N ILE A 191 5.52 -17.36 -12.29
CA ILE A 191 5.18 -17.58 -10.89
C ILE A 191 6.06 -16.64 -10.07
N VAL A 192 5.43 -15.82 -9.24
CA VAL A 192 6.08 -14.85 -8.35
C VAL A 192 5.61 -15.04 -6.92
N ALA A 193 6.47 -14.65 -5.99
CA ALA A 193 6.17 -14.65 -4.58
C ALA A 193 7.05 -13.63 -3.86
N ASN A 194 6.50 -12.97 -2.84
CA ASN A 194 7.28 -12.31 -1.81
C ASN A 194 6.89 -12.93 -0.45
N PRO A 195 7.38 -14.15 -0.17
CA PRO A 195 6.99 -14.90 1.02
C PRO A 195 7.47 -14.20 2.30
N PRO A 196 6.87 -14.48 3.47
CA PRO A 196 7.46 -14.06 4.73
C PRO A 196 8.86 -14.67 4.87
N TYR A 197 9.88 -13.81 5.01
CA TYR A 197 11.30 -14.20 5.10
C TYR A 197 11.94 -13.83 6.44
N ILE A 198 11.16 -13.29 7.37
CA ILE A 198 11.63 -12.91 8.70
C ILE A 198 11.67 -14.16 9.58
N SER A 199 12.78 -14.36 10.28
CA SER A 199 12.96 -15.52 11.15
C SER A 199 11.91 -15.51 12.27
N SER A 200 11.45 -16.70 12.71
CA SER A 200 10.43 -16.79 13.76
C SER A 200 10.86 -16.16 15.09
N GLU A 201 12.17 -16.04 15.33
CA GLU A 201 12.75 -15.39 16.51
C GLU A 201 12.57 -13.86 16.47
N ASP A 202 12.48 -13.27 15.27
CA ASP A 202 12.33 -11.83 15.07
C ASP A 202 10.87 -11.38 14.97
N ILE A 203 9.91 -12.29 14.79
CA ILE A 203 8.47 -11.98 14.64
C ILE A 203 7.88 -11.37 15.92
N GLY A 204 8.37 -11.75 17.10
CA GLY A 204 7.89 -11.22 18.38
C GLY A 204 8.28 -9.76 18.66
N ASN A 205 9.17 -9.18 17.85
CA ASN A 205 9.73 -7.84 18.03
C ASN A 205 9.31 -6.85 16.92
N LEU A 206 8.35 -7.23 16.06
CA LEU A 206 7.79 -6.41 14.98
C LEU A 206 6.48 -5.70 15.35
#